data_AF-A0A4Z1BR24-F1
#
_entry.id   AF-A0A4Z1BR24-F1
#
_cell.length_a   1.000
_cell.length_b   1.000
_cell.length_c   1.000
_cell.angle_alpha   90.00
_cell.angle_beta   90.00
_cell.angle_gamma   90.00
#
_symmetry.space_group_name_H-M   'P 1'
#
loop_
_entity.id
_entity.type
_entity.pdbx_description
1 polymer ?
#
loop_
_entity_poly.entity_id
_entity_poly.type
_entity_poly.pdbx_seq_one_letter_code
_entity_poly.pdbx_strand_id
1 'polypeptide(L)'
;MIGLLGTLIGATIAGIFVVLSNRQRQSFERAKEKRELLLAKFEAIHKGLVAYQKLANELSMQMLSEAGYGGKLDPNKLSKDAILSDLKMNVLFYAPELKDIVSQIEQKHKLIGSHAAKFVLGSNDADNSKERMAGNAAIEAAESQKLTEEAEKMLADLVSAYINA
;
A
#
# COMPACT_ATOMS: atom_id res chain seq x y z
N MET A 1 7.97 68.74 7.55
CA MET A 1 8.50 67.56 8.28
C MET A 1 7.43 66.51 8.64
N ILE A 2 6.14 66.83 8.65
CA ILE A 2 5.07 65.90 9.07
C ILE A 2 4.84 64.73 8.07
N GLY A 3 5.05 64.94 6.76
CA GLY A 3 4.85 63.89 5.73
C GLY A 3 5.89 62.76 5.70
N LEU A 4 7.09 62.99 6.25
CA LEU A 4 8.19 62.02 6.28
C LEU A 4 8.02 60.99 7.41
N LEU A 5 7.42 61.40 8.53
CA LEU A 5 7.09 60.50 9.64
C LEU A 5 5.92 59.57 9.30
N GLY A 6 4.90 60.06 8.57
CA GLY A 6 3.76 59.24 8.15
C GLY A 6 4.12 58.15 7.13
N THR A 7 5.05 58.43 6.22
CA THR A 7 5.54 57.44 5.23
C THR A 7 6.45 56.39 5.86
N LEU A 8 7.28 56.76 6.84
CA LEU A 8 8.12 55.82 7.58
C LEU A 8 7.28 54.83 8.41
N ILE A 9 6.25 55.33 9.10
CA ILE A 9 5.34 54.49 9.90
C ILE A 9 4.51 53.56 8.99
N GLY A 10 3.98 54.07 7.87
CA GLY A 10 3.24 53.27 6.89
C GLY A 10 4.07 52.15 6.26
N ALA A 11 5.33 52.42 5.90
CA ALA A 11 6.24 51.42 5.33
C ALA A 11 6.60 50.31 6.34
N THR A 12 6.76 50.66 7.61
CA THR A 12 7.09 49.70 8.67
C THR A 12 5.91 48.75 8.95
N ILE A 13 4.69 49.28 9.02
CA ILE A 13 3.47 48.49 9.22
C ILE A 13 3.20 47.59 8.00
N ALA A 14 3.34 48.11 6.78
CA ALA A 14 3.20 47.33 5.55
C ALA A 14 4.23 46.20 5.46
N GLY A 15 5.50 46.46 5.81
CA GLY A 15 6.55 45.44 5.84
C GLY A 15 6.26 44.31 6.84
N ILE A 16 5.80 44.63 8.05
CA ILE A 16 5.41 43.64 9.05
C ILE A 16 4.21 42.81 8.58
N PHE A 17 3.21 43.45 7.97
CA PHE A 17 2.02 42.76 7.45
C PHE A 17 2.35 41.84 6.27
N VAL A 18 3.27 42.25 5.38
CA VAL A 18 3.76 41.40 4.28
C VAL A 18 4.53 40.21 4.83
N VAL A 19 5.41 40.38 5.81
CA VAL A 19 6.16 39.24 6.41
C VAL A 19 5.21 38.26 7.11
N LEU A 20 4.21 38.75 7.86
CA LEU A 20 3.23 37.89 8.53
C LEU A 20 2.31 37.16 7.54
N SER A 21 1.79 37.86 6.53
CA SER A 21 0.94 37.25 5.51
C SER A 21 1.70 36.25 4.64
N ASN A 22 2.97 36.52 4.31
CA ASN A 22 3.80 35.58 3.54
C ASN A 22 4.16 34.33 4.36
N ARG A 23 4.39 34.47 5.68
CA ARG A 23 4.56 33.33 6.59
C ARG A 23 3.30 32.49 6.73
N GLN A 24 2.13 33.11 6.88
CA GLN A 24 0.86 32.38 6.88
C GLN A 24 0.66 31.65 5.56
N ARG A 25 0.85 32.32 4.42
CA ARG A 25 0.71 31.72 3.10
C ARG A 25 1.65 30.54 2.89
N GLN A 26 2.92 30.66 3.29
CA GLN A 26 3.86 29.53 3.25
C GLN A 26 3.45 28.37 4.15
N SER A 27 2.89 28.63 5.35
CA SER A 27 2.40 27.55 6.21
C SER A 27 1.19 26.83 5.62
N PHE A 28 0.28 27.56 4.96
CA PHE A 28 -0.86 26.99 4.25
C PHE A 28 -0.42 26.16 3.04
N GLU A 29 0.49 26.67 2.21
CA GLU A 29 1.03 25.93 1.06
C GLU A 29 1.73 24.65 1.52
N ARG A 30 2.58 24.71 2.56
CA ARG A 30 3.23 23.50 3.12
C ARG A 30 2.24 22.50 3.69
N ALA A 31 1.19 22.98 4.38
CA ALA A 31 0.14 22.11 4.92
C ALA A 31 -0.63 21.42 3.79
N LYS A 32 -0.92 22.16 2.71
CA LYS A 32 -1.57 21.63 1.51
C LYS A 32 -0.68 20.60 0.79
N GLU A 33 0.59 20.91 0.55
CA GLU A 33 1.57 19.98 -0.04
C GLU A 33 1.67 18.68 0.78
N LYS A 34 1.72 18.80 2.11
CA LYS A 34 1.74 17.63 3.00
C LYS A 34 0.47 16.80 2.89
N ARG A 35 -0.70 17.44 2.80
CA ARG A 35 -1.99 16.78 2.64
C ARG A 35 -2.09 16.05 1.31
N GLU A 36 -1.68 16.70 0.22
CA GLU A 36 -1.63 16.10 -1.13
C GLU A 36 -0.67 14.90 -1.17
N LEU A 37 0.51 15.04 -0.58
CA LEU A 37 1.46 13.94 -0.44
C LEU A 37 0.83 12.76 0.31
N LEU A 38 0.19 13.00 1.46
CA LEU A 38 -0.42 11.94 2.26
C LEU A 38 -1.56 11.23 1.51
N LEU A 39 -2.44 11.97 0.83
CA LEU A 39 -3.49 11.39 0.00
C LEU A 39 -2.91 10.52 -1.12
N ALA A 40 -1.86 11.00 -1.80
CA ALA A 40 -1.16 10.23 -2.83
C ALA A 40 -0.52 8.95 -2.26
N LYS A 41 -0.03 9.00 -1.01
CA LYS A 41 0.52 7.81 -0.33
C LYS A 41 -0.55 6.83 0.10
N PHE A 42 -1.71 7.28 0.59
CA PHE A 42 -2.84 6.40 0.87
C PHE A 42 -3.36 5.73 -0.41
N GLU A 43 -3.46 6.48 -1.51
CA GLU A 43 -3.82 5.91 -2.81
C GLU A 43 -2.80 4.85 -3.28
N ALA A 44 -1.50 5.09 -3.07
CA ALA A 44 -0.45 4.12 -3.37
C ALA A 44 -0.58 2.83 -2.52
N ILE A 45 -0.94 2.95 -1.24
CA ILE A 45 -1.21 1.79 -0.37
C ILE A 45 -2.41 1.00 -0.90
N HIS A 46 -3.53 1.67 -1.21
CA HIS A 46 -4.71 1.00 -1.77
C HIS A 46 -4.39 0.28 -3.09
N LYS A 47 -3.69 0.94 -4.02
CA LYS A 47 -3.24 0.32 -5.27
C LYS A 47 -2.35 -0.89 -5.02
N GLY A 48 -1.45 -0.82 -4.03
CA GLY A 48 -0.61 -1.93 -3.62
C GLY A 48 -1.41 -3.14 -3.11
N LEU A 49 -2.41 -2.88 -2.24
CA LEU A 49 -3.34 -3.90 -1.72
C LEU A 49 -4.11 -4.60 -2.84
N VAL A 50 -4.75 -3.84 -3.73
CA VAL A 50 -5.50 -4.37 -4.89
C VAL A 50 -4.60 -5.17 -5.83
N ALA A 51 -3.40 -4.64 -6.14
CA ALA A 51 -2.46 -5.31 -7.01
C ALA A 51 -1.98 -6.65 -6.41
N TYR A 52 -1.77 -6.67 -5.10
CA TYR A 52 -1.41 -7.90 -4.39
C TYR A 52 -2.56 -8.92 -4.40
N GLN A 53 -3.80 -8.51 -4.10
CA GLN A 53 -4.95 -9.43 -4.15
C GLN A 53 -5.10 -10.08 -5.52
N LYS A 54 -4.96 -9.29 -6.59
CA LYS A 54 -4.98 -9.79 -7.96
C LYS A 54 -3.87 -10.81 -8.20
N LEU A 55 -2.64 -10.52 -7.74
CA LEU A 55 -1.50 -11.42 -7.87
C LEU A 55 -1.75 -12.76 -7.15
N ALA A 56 -2.19 -12.72 -5.89
CA ALA A 56 -2.45 -13.91 -5.09
C ALA A 56 -3.53 -14.81 -5.73
N ASN A 57 -4.61 -14.21 -6.23
CA ASN A 57 -5.68 -14.93 -6.92
C ASN A 57 -5.24 -15.48 -8.29
N GLU A 58 -4.48 -14.70 -9.08
CA GLU A 58 -3.97 -15.18 -10.37
C GLU A 58 -3.03 -16.38 -10.19
N LEU A 59 -2.20 -16.36 -9.15
CA LEU A 59 -1.26 -17.44 -8.86
C LEU A 59 -1.99 -18.71 -8.38
N SER A 60 -2.91 -18.59 -7.42
CA SER A 60 -3.66 -19.75 -6.92
C SER A 60 -4.52 -20.38 -8.01
N MET A 61 -5.15 -19.58 -8.87
CA MET A 61 -5.94 -20.08 -10.01
C MET A 61 -5.10 -20.80 -11.06
N GLN A 62 -3.87 -20.32 -11.32
CA GLN A 62 -2.95 -21.03 -12.23
C GLN A 62 -2.54 -22.40 -11.67
N MET A 63 -2.24 -22.47 -10.37
CA MET A 63 -1.93 -23.73 -9.70
C MET A 63 -3.12 -24.71 -9.75
N LEU A 64 -4.33 -24.23 -9.47
CA LEU A 64 -5.55 -25.04 -9.58
C LEU A 64 -5.80 -25.52 -11.02
N SER A 65 -5.57 -24.65 -12.01
CA SER A 65 -5.74 -24.99 -13.42
C SER A 65 -4.74 -26.06 -13.87
N GLU A 66 -3.48 -25.96 -13.46
CA GLU A 66 -2.49 -26.99 -13.75
C GLU A 66 -2.81 -28.31 -13.04
N ALA A 67 -3.22 -28.28 -11.77
CA ALA A 67 -3.58 -29.48 -11.02
C ALA A 67 -4.81 -30.20 -11.59
N GLY A 68 -5.86 -29.46 -11.95
CA GLY A 68 -7.14 -30.04 -12.36
C GLY A 68 -7.25 -30.33 -13.85
N TYR A 69 -6.56 -29.56 -14.71
CA TYR A 69 -6.76 -29.59 -16.16
C TYR A 69 -5.47 -29.72 -16.96
N GLY A 70 -4.31 -29.90 -16.32
CA GLY A 70 -3.02 -30.03 -17.00
C GLY A 70 -2.55 -28.73 -17.69
N GLY A 71 -3.02 -27.57 -17.23
CA GLY A 71 -2.48 -26.27 -17.62
C GLY A 71 -0.98 -26.11 -17.30
N LYS A 72 -0.36 -25.01 -17.76
CA LYS A 72 1.03 -24.69 -17.42
C LYS A 72 1.09 -23.44 -16.54
N LEU A 73 1.70 -23.56 -15.37
CA LEU A 73 2.08 -22.44 -14.54
C LEU A 73 3.23 -21.67 -15.21
N ASP A 74 3.09 -20.35 -15.28
CA ASP A 74 4.13 -19.46 -15.81
C ASP A 74 4.99 -18.95 -14.65
N PRO A 75 6.22 -19.47 -14.47
CA PRO A 75 7.06 -19.11 -13.33
C PRO A 75 7.52 -17.65 -13.38
N ASN A 76 7.48 -16.99 -14.54
CA ASN A 76 7.83 -15.57 -14.65
C ASN A 76 6.79 -14.66 -13.98
N LYS A 77 5.59 -15.17 -13.71
CA LYS A 77 4.56 -14.44 -12.95
C LYS A 77 4.75 -14.55 -11.44
N LEU A 78 5.64 -15.42 -10.96
CA LEU A 78 5.95 -15.59 -9.54
C LEU A 78 6.81 -14.44 -9.00
N SER A 79 7.67 -13.82 -9.83
CA SER A 79 8.60 -12.78 -9.39
C SER A 79 7.94 -11.39 -9.38
N LYS A 80 7.14 -11.09 -8.36
CA LYS A 80 6.62 -9.73 -8.12
C LYS A 80 6.83 -9.25 -6.68
N ASP A 81 7.97 -9.60 -6.09
CA ASP A 81 8.43 -9.14 -4.77
C ASP A 81 8.38 -7.61 -4.61
N ALA A 82 8.50 -6.88 -5.71
CA ALA A 82 8.40 -5.41 -5.74
C ALA A 82 7.06 -4.88 -5.19
N ILE A 83 5.93 -5.56 -5.44
CA ILE A 83 4.61 -5.06 -5.01
C ILE A 83 4.51 -5.01 -3.49
N LEU A 84 4.94 -6.08 -2.80
CA LEU A 84 4.89 -6.13 -1.33
C LEU A 84 5.95 -5.23 -0.69
N SER A 85 7.12 -5.07 -1.31
CA SER A 85 8.14 -4.15 -0.83
C SER A 85 7.65 -2.71 -0.82
N ASP A 86 7.06 -2.25 -1.92
CA ASP A 86 6.52 -0.89 -2.04
C ASP A 86 5.34 -0.66 -1.11
N LEU A 87 4.44 -1.64 -0.99
CA LEU A 87 3.32 -1.58 -0.05
C LEU A 87 3.82 -1.43 1.40
N LYS A 88 4.76 -2.29 1.81
CA LYS A 88 5.35 -2.28 3.15
C LYS A 88 6.04 -0.96 3.46
N MET A 89 6.80 -0.42 2.50
CA MET A 89 7.44 0.87 2.65
C MET A 89 6.40 1.97 2.89
N ASN A 90 5.38 2.08 2.02
CA ASN A 90 4.38 3.14 2.17
C ASN A 90 3.60 3.02 3.48
N VAL A 91 3.25 1.79 3.89
CA VAL A 91 2.58 1.52 5.18
C VAL A 91 3.45 1.96 6.36
N LEU A 92 4.74 1.60 6.35
CA LEU A 92 5.65 1.94 7.45
C LEU A 92 5.79 3.46 7.66
N PHE A 93 5.81 4.24 6.59
CA PHE A 93 6.02 5.69 6.66
C PHE A 93 4.74 6.50 6.79
N TYR A 94 3.62 6.03 6.26
CA TYR A 94 2.42 6.84 6.09
C TYR A 94 1.13 6.26 6.70
N ALA A 95 1.09 4.97 7.02
CA ALA A 95 -0.07 4.33 7.65
C ALA A 95 0.38 3.21 8.62
N PRO A 96 1.16 3.54 9.66
CA PRO A 96 1.74 2.53 10.56
C PRO A 96 0.70 1.66 11.27
N GLU A 97 -0.54 2.12 11.38
CA GLU A 97 -1.68 1.37 11.91
C GLU A 97 -2.00 0.11 11.09
N LEU A 98 -1.63 0.09 9.80
CA LEU A 98 -1.81 -1.07 8.91
C LEU A 98 -0.63 -2.06 8.97
N LYS A 99 0.43 -1.76 9.73
CA LYS A 99 1.67 -2.55 9.71
C LYS A 99 1.45 -4.02 10.05
N ASP A 100 0.64 -4.30 11.05
CA ASP A 100 0.44 -5.66 11.53
C ASP A 100 -0.36 -6.50 10.53
N ILE A 101 -1.40 -5.92 9.91
CA ILE A 101 -2.18 -6.61 8.90
C ILE A 101 -1.39 -6.83 7.61
N VAL A 102 -0.57 -5.86 7.20
CA VAL A 102 0.32 -6.00 6.04
C VAL A 102 1.42 -7.04 6.30
N SER A 103 1.88 -7.17 7.55
CA SER A 103 2.82 -8.23 7.93
C SER A 103 2.19 -9.62 7.84
N GLN A 104 0.90 -9.76 8.18
CA GLN A 104 0.17 -11.01 7.99
C GLN A 104 -0.02 -11.33 6.51
N ILE A 105 -0.33 -10.33 5.67
CA ILE A 105 -0.36 -10.48 4.21
C ILE A 105 0.99 -11.00 3.68
N GLU A 106 2.11 -10.43 4.15
CA GLU A 106 3.46 -10.88 3.77
C GLU A 106 3.71 -12.35 4.16
N GLN A 107 3.24 -12.79 5.33
CA GLN A 107 3.34 -14.19 5.76
C GLN A 107 2.54 -15.11 4.84
N LYS A 108 1.31 -14.73 4.50
CA LYS A 108 0.45 -15.48 3.56
C LYS A 108 1.08 -15.57 2.18
N HIS A 109 1.67 -14.49 1.69
CA HIS A 109 2.42 -14.50 0.45
C HIS A 109 3.58 -15.51 0.44
N LYS A 110 4.36 -15.56 1.52
CA LYS A 110 5.46 -16.54 1.65
C LYS A 110 4.96 -17.98 1.63
N LEU A 111 3.81 -18.25 2.25
CA LEU A 111 3.18 -19.57 2.21
C LEU A 111 2.71 -19.93 0.80
N ILE A 112 2.03 -19.01 0.10
CA ILE A 112 1.64 -19.19 -1.31
C ILE A 112 2.88 -19.48 -2.17
N GLY A 113 3.95 -18.69 -2.03
CA GLY A 113 5.21 -18.90 -2.75
C GLY A 113 5.86 -20.26 -2.45
N SER A 114 5.82 -20.70 -1.20
CA SER A 114 6.32 -22.03 -0.80
C SER A 114 5.51 -23.16 -1.46
N HIS A 115 4.18 -23.05 -1.49
CA HIS A 115 3.32 -24.00 -2.19
C HIS A 115 3.57 -23.99 -3.69
N ALA A 116 3.70 -22.82 -4.31
CA ALA A 116 4.02 -22.68 -5.73
C ALA A 116 5.37 -23.30 -6.08
N ALA A 117 6.40 -23.08 -5.27
CA ALA A 117 7.72 -23.69 -5.48
C ALA A 117 7.66 -25.22 -5.41
N LYS A 118 7.00 -25.78 -4.39
CA LYS A 118 6.80 -27.25 -4.26
C LYS A 118 6.00 -27.83 -5.43
N PHE A 119 5.00 -27.09 -5.89
CA PHE A 119 4.16 -27.47 -7.02
C PHE A 119 4.96 -27.57 -8.34
N VAL A 120 5.82 -26.59 -8.61
CA VAL A 120 6.69 -26.58 -9.81
C VAL A 120 7.77 -27.65 -9.73
N LEU A 121 8.37 -27.84 -8.56
CA LEU A 121 9.47 -28.80 -8.38
C LEU A 121 9.02 -30.27 -8.43
N GLY A 122 7.71 -30.55 -8.40
CA GLY A 122 7.18 -31.90 -8.58
C GLY A 122 7.73 -32.88 -7.55
N SER A 123 7.51 -32.61 -6.27
CA SER A 123 7.98 -33.47 -5.18
C SER A 123 7.33 -34.86 -5.20
N ASN A 124 8.15 -35.91 -5.16
CA ASN A 124 7.78 -37.34 -5.22
C ASN A 124 7.07 -37.90 -3.98
N ASP A 125 6.66 -37.07 -3.02
CA ASP A 125 5.99 -37.52 -1.80
C ASP A 125 4.46 -37.50 -1.97
N ALA A 126 3.79 -38.54 -1.45
CA ALA A 126 2.33 -38.62 -1.40
C ALA A 126 1.68 -37.43 -0.65
N ASP A 127 2.41 -36.83 0.31
CA ASP A 127 1.98 -35.63 1.05
C ASP A 127 2.12 -34.31 0.25
N ASN A 128 2.82 -34.34 -0.88
CA ASN A 128 3.09 -33.16 -1.70
C ASN A 128 2.48 -33.25 -3.11
N SER A 129 1.29 -33.85 -3.23
CA SER A 129 0.57 -33.87 -4.51
C SER A 129 0.29 -32.45 -5.02
N LYS A 130 0.30 -32.28 -6.35
CA LYS A 130 0.04 -30.99 -7.00
C LYS A 130 -1.33 -30.42 -6.59
N GLU A 131 -2.34 -31.27 -6.46
CA GLU A 131 -3.69 -30.90 -6.03
C GLU A 131 -3.69 -30.33 -4.62
N ARG A 132 -2.97 -30.97 -3.69
CA ARG A 132 -2.87 -30.48 -2.30
C ARG A 132 -2.13 -29.16 -2.22
N MET A 133 -1.06 -28.99 -2.99
CA MET A 133 -0.33 -27.71 -3.04
C MET A 133 -1.17 -26.59 -3.65
N ALA A 134 -1.92 -26.88 -4.72
CA ALA A 134 -2.87 -25.93 -5.32
C ALA A 134 -4.01 -25.57 -4.35
N GLY A 135 -4.56 -26.56 -3.63
CA GLY A 135 -5.59 -26.35 -2.62
C GLY A 135 -5.09 -25.48 -1.46
N ASN A 136 -3.91 -25.76 -0.91
CA ASN A 136 -3.31 -24.94 0.14
C ASN A 136 -3.04 -23.51 -0.34
N ALA A 137 -2.46 -23.34 -1.53
CA ALA A 137 -2.25 -22.01 -2.10
C ALA A 137 -3.56 -21.22 -2.29
N ALA A 138 -4.65 -21.89 -2.65
CA ALA A 138 -5.97 -21.26 -2.76
C ALA A 138 -6.54 -20.84 -1.39
N ILE A 139 -6.37 -21.65 -0.35
CA ILE A 139 -6.76 -21.30 1.02
C ILE A 139 -5.98 -20.07 1.49
N GLU A 140 -4.66 -20.08 1.34
CA GLU A 140 -3.80 -18.97 1.74
C GLU A 140 -4.12 -17.69 0.94
N ALA A 141 -4.45 -17.81 -0.36
CA ALA A 141 -4.90 -16.68 -1.17
C ALA A 141 -6.25 -16.12 -0.68
N ALA A 142 -7.20 -16.97 -0.32
CA ALA A 142 -8.50 -16.55 0.21
C ALA A 142 -8.37 -15.87 1.58
N GLU A 143 -7.51 -16.37 2.46
CA GLU A 143 -7.20 -15.71 3.73
C GLU A 143 -6.49 -14.37 3.51
N SER A 144 -5.55 -14.33 2.56
CA SER A 144 -4.87 -13.08 2.22
C SER A 144 -5.81 -12.04 1.63
N GLN A 145 -6.85 -12.47 0.89
CA GLN A 145 -7.91 -11.58 0.41
C GLN A 145 -8.69 -10.97 1.58
N LYS A 146 -9.09 -11.76 2.58
CA LYS A 146 -9.77 -11.23 3.79
C LYS A 146 -8.93 -10.17 4.51
N LEU A 147 -7.63 -10.44 4.68
CA LEU A 147 -6.69 -9.49 5.27
C LEU A 147 -6.56 -8.21 4.43
N THR A 148 -6.58 -8.34 3.10
CA THR A 148 -6.53 -7.19 2.20
C THR A 148 -7.79 -6.32 2.33
N GLU A 149 -8.98 -6.93 2.34
CA GLU A 149 -10.25 -6.24 2.52
C GLU A 149 -10.34 -5.53 3.88
N GLU A 150 -9.80 -6.14 4.93
CA GLU A 150 -9.71 -5.51 6.25
C GLU A 150 -8.71 -4.34 6.25
N ALA A 151 -7.55 -4.49 5.62
CA ALA A 151 -6.57 -3.41 5.48
C ALA A 151 -7.15 -2.22 4.68
N GLU A 152 -7.95 -2.48 3.65
CA GLU A 152 -8.65 -1.44 2.88
C GLU A 152 -9.68 -0.68 3.73
N LYS A 153 -10.42 -1.37 4.60
CA LYS A 153 -11.34 -0.72 5.55
C LYS A 153 -10.58 0.18 6.52
N MET A 154 -9.50 -0.34 7.13
CA MET A 154 -8.66 0.47 8.02
C MET A 154 -8.07 1.69 7.31
N LEU A 155 -7.65 1.53 6.05
CA LEU A 155 -7.15 2.64 5.23
C LEU A 155 -8.25 3.68 4.97
N ALA A 156 -9.47 3.25 4.65
CA ALA A 156 -10.61 4.15 4.44
C ALA A 156 -10.96 4.94 5.71
N ASP A 157 -10.89 4.30 6.87
CA ASP A 157 -11.10 4.95 8.17
C ASP A 157 -10.00 5.99 8.45
N LEU A 158 -8.74 5.66 8.19
CA LEU A 158 -7.61 6.60 8.32
C LEU A 158 -7.75 7.80 7.38
N VAL A 159 -8.09 7.56 6.12
CA VAL A 159 -8.31 8.62 5.12
C VAL A 159 -9.47 9.52 5.56
N SER A 160 -10.56 8.93 6.05
CA SER A 160 -11.73 9.69 6.53
C SER A 160 -11.40 10.53 7.76
N ALA A 161 -10.67 9.97 8.72
CA ALA A 161 -10.19 10.71 9.89
C ALA A 161 -9.27 11.86 9.47
N TYR A 162 -8.40 11.65 8.49
CA TYR A 162 -7.46 12.67 8.02
C TYR A 162 -8.11 13.77 7.17
N ILE A 163 -9.13 13.45 6.38
CA ILE A 163 -9.87 14.44 5.58
C ILE A 163 -10.72 15.36 6.48
N ASN A 164 -11.27 14.80 7.55
CA ASN A 164 -12.19 15.48 8.48
C ASN A 164 -11.49 16.13 9.69
N ALA A 165 -10.18 15.95 9.84
CA ALA A 165 -9.33 16.64 10.83
C ALA A 165 -8.85 18.00 10.33
#